data_AF-A0A9N9TAA8-F1
#
_entry.id   AF-A0A9N9TAA8-F1
#
_cell.length_a   1.000
_cell.length_b   1.000
_cell.length_c   1.000
_cell.angle_alpha   90.00
_cell.angle_beta   90.00
_cell.angle_gamma   90.00
#
_symmetry.space_group_name_H-M   'P 1'
#
loop_
_entity.id
_entity.type
_entity.pdbx_description
1 polymer ?
#
loop_
_entity_poly.entity_id
_entity_poly.type
_entity_poly.pdbx_seq_one_letter_code
_entity_poly.pdbx_strand_id
1 'polypeptide(L)'
;MKYSVCVLIFIDIYGSYFLHGVYGGIWNAWDLSYWRCLLKKHYECPDNNIRYYLYTPDSGEKRITIDIRNPHSLNYSGYDYNKNNVIIIHGFNGTESRSPITILRNGLDPARPLIDRYARREFRLSKEDADHVQVIHTNAGFLGETNQVGHIDFCVNGGRFQPSCYGHRLMRARCSHFQSACYFAQTVRYGNSIMGRPCKPGCPKTTSNWGVMPGRPIPMGEDTPFG
;
A
#
# COMPACT_ATOMS: atom_id res chain seq x y z
N MET A 1 -7.98 -12.58 -17.95
CA MET A 1 -7.69 -12.32 -16.52
C MET A 1 -7.98 -13.58 -15.73
N LYS A 2 -6.96 -14.33 -15.28
CA LYS A 2 -7.08 -15.60 -14.53
C LYS A 2 -6.36 -15.47 -13.17
N TYR A 3 -6.82 -14.55 -12.33
CA TYR A 3 -6.25 -14.35 -10.99
C TYR A 3 -7.27 -14.79 -9.94
N SER A 4 -6.79 -15.42 -8.87
CA SER A 4 -7.48 -15.51 -7.59
C SER A 4 -6.93 -14.37 -6.72
N VAL A 5 -7.77 -13.40 -6.38
CA VAL A 5 -7.33 -12.23 -5.60
C VAL A 5 -7.55 -12.54 -4.12
N CYS A 6 -6.47 -12.74 -3.37
CA CYS A 6 -6.48 -12.95 -1.94
C CYS A 6 -6.27 -11.60 -1.22
N VAL A 7 -7.32 -10.80 -1.03
CA VAL A 7 -7.15 -9.48 -0.39
C VAL A 7 -6.96 -9.63 1.11
N LEU A 8 -5.82 -9.15 1.63
CA LEU A 8 -5.46 -9.39 3.01
C LEU A 8 -4.35 -8.52 3.61
N ILE A 9 -4.75 -7.59 4.48
CA ILE A 9 -4.48 -7.51 5.94
C ILE A 9 -5.40 -6.41 6.47
N PHE A 10 -6.18 -6.66 7.53
CA PHE A 10 -6.99 -5.66 8.25
C PHE A 10 -6.51 -5.44 9.69
N ILE A 11 -6.76 -4.24 10.20
CA ILE A 11 -6.89 -3.93 11.63
C ILE A 11 -8.30 -3.33 11.76
N ASP A 12 -9.22 -4.01 12.44
CA ASP A 12 -10.58 -3.51 12.64
C ASP A 12 -10.61 -2.18 13.41
N ILE A 13 -11.44 -1.25 12.92
CA ILE A 13 -11.65 0.06 13.51
C ILE A 13 -13.17 0.27 13.72
N TYR A 14 -13.68 0.04 14.93
CA TYR A 14 -15.05 0.41 15.33
C TYR A 14 -15.09 1.78 16.04
N GLY A 15 -16.20 2.52 15.87
CA GLY A 15 -16.64 3.53 16.84
C GLY A 15 -16.51 5.00 16.44
N SER A 16 -17.58 5.56 15.86
CA SER A 16 -17.89 7.00 15.80
C SER A 16 -17.90 7.59 17.21
N TYR A 17 -17.27 8.75 17.44
CA TYR A 17 -17.70 9.88 18.31
C TYR A 17 -16.55 10.88 18.46
N PHE A 18 -16.93 12.13 18.71
CA PHE A 18 -16.18 13.37 18.52
C PHE A 18 -15.64 13.92 19.86
N LEU A 19 -14.53 14.68 19.79
CA LEU A 19 -14.04 15.77 20.69
C LEU A 19 -12.99 15.50 21.82
N HIS A 20 -11.97 16.37 21.74
CA HIS A 20 -11.23 17.15 22.77
C HIS A 20 -10.30 16.50 23.82
N GLY A 21 -9.07 17.04 23.86
CA GLY A 21 -8.22 17.12 25.05
C GLY A 21 -7.17 16.02 25.17
N VAL A 22 -5.90 16.31 24.85
CA VAL A 22 -4.77 15.47 25.21
C VAL A 22 -3.75 16.30 25.98
N TYR A 23 -3.79 16.15 27.32
CA TYR A 23 -2.66 16.37 28.22
C TYR A 23 -2.41 15.03 28.93
N GLY A 24 -1.19 14.48 28.83
CA GLY A 24 -0.81 13.27 29.58
C GLY A 24 0.46 12.61 29.05
N GLY A 25 1.48 12.52 29.90
CA GLY A 25 2.81 11.98 29.60
C GLY A 25 2.84 10.46 29.42
N ILE A 26 3.79 10.00 28.61
CA ILE A 26 3.91 8.62 28.12
C ILE A 26 4.96 7.87 28.95
N TRP A 27 4.58 7.37 30.11
CA TRP A 27 5.42 6.43 30.87
C TRP A 27 4.49 5.39 31.50
N ASN A 28 4.42 4.20 30.89
CA ASN A 28 3.68 2.99 31.34
C ASN A 28 2.27 2.71 30.78
N ALA A 29 1.96 3.08 29.53
CA ALA A 29 0.75 2.58 28.86
C ALA A 29 1.03 1.25 28.14
N TRP A 30 0.38 0.17 28.60
CA TRP A 30 0.28 -1.10 27.88
C TRP A 30 -0.77 -0.92 26.80
N ASP A 31 -0.33 -0.98 25.54
CA ASP A 31 -1.10 -0.67 24.33
C ASP A 31 -1.68 0.76 24.26
N LEU A 32 -1.17 1.58 23.33
CA LEU A 32 -1.63 2.95 23.13
C LEU A 32 -2.71 2.98 22.04
N SER A 33 -3.95 3.29 22.42
CA SER A 33 -5.00 3.64 21.47
C SER A 33 -4.90 5.14 21.18
N TYR A 34 -4.06 5.53 20.22
CA TYR A 34 -4.06 6.90 19.72
C TYR A 34 -5.05 6.97 18.57
N TRP A 35 -6.16 7.69 18.78
CA TRP A 35 -7.35 7.56 17.93
C TRP A 35 -7.85 6.10 17.91
N ARG A 36 -8.25 5.60 16.74
CA ARG A 36 -8.70 4.23 16.54
C ARG A 36 -7.58 3.30 16.07
N CYS A 37 -6.31 3.68 16.26
CA CYS A 37 -5.16 2.85 15.92
C CYS A 37 -4.67 2.14 17.18
N LEU A 38 -4.57 0.81 17.11
CA LEU A 38 -4.03 -0.04 18.16
C LEU A 38 -2.54 -0.27 17.92
N LEU A 39 -1.69 0.33 18.77
CA LEU A 39 -0.28 -0.02 18.83
C LEU A 39 -0.12 -1.20 19.80
N LYS A 40 0.13 -2.40 19.28
CA LYS A 40 0.33 -3.62 20.08
C LYS A 40 1.80 -3.84 20.42
N LYS A 41 2.07 -4.19 21.68
CA LYS A 41 3.41 -4.58 22.14
C LYS A 41 3.68 -6.09 22.02
N HIS A 42 2.63 -6.93 22.01
CA HIS A 42 2.73 -8.39 21.93
C HIS A 42 2.35 -8.90 20.53
N TYR A 43 3.20 -9.75 19.96
CA TYR A 43 3.09 -10.29 18.59
C TYR A 43 2.67 -11.76 18.63
N GLU A 44 1.47 -12.05 19.12
CA GLU A 44 0.92 -13.40 19.07
C GLU A 44 0.22 -13.64 17.74
N CYS A 45 0.70 -14.64 17.01
CA CYS A 45 0.12 -15.06 15.74
C CYS A 45 -0.72 -16.35 15.93
N PRO A 46 -1.88 -16.47 15.26
CA PRO A 46 -2.54 -15.46 14.43
C PRO A 46 -3.31 -14.42 15.27
N ASP A 47 -3.14 -13.14 14.92
CA ASP A 47 -3.76 -12.01 15.61
C ASP A 47 -5.27 -11.92 15.29
N ASN A 48 -6.11 -11.84 16.32
CA ASN A 48 -7.58 -11.76 16.19
C ASN A 48 -8.08 -10.53 15.41
N ASN A 49 -7.27 -9.48 15.29
CA ASN A 49 -7.63 -8.26 14.57
C ASN A 49 -7.29 -8.33 13.07
N ILE A 50 -6.53 -9.34 12.64
CA ILE A 50 -6.18 -9.55 11.23
C ILE A 50 -7.18 -10.48 10.59
N ARG A 51 -7.96 -9.94 9.65
CA ARG A 51 -8.99 -10.69 8.91
C ARG A 51 -8.57 -11.00 7.49
N TYR A 52 -8.95 -12.21 7.05
CA TYR A 52 -8.58 -12.80 5.78
C TYR A 52 -9.79 -12.90 4.84
N TYR A 53 -9.71 -12.27 3.65
CA TYR A 53 -10.80 -12.25 2.67
C TYR A 53 -10.35 -12.72 1.28
N LEU A 54 -11.07 -13.69 0.72
CA LEU A 54 -10.84 -14.20 -0.63
C LEU A 54 -11.90 -13.64 -1.59
N TYR A 55 -11.43 -13.21 -2.76
CA TYR A 55 -12.24 -12.83 -3.91
C TYR A 55 -11.82 -13.68 -5.11
N THR A 56 -12.78 -14.40 -5.70
CA THR A 56 -12.55 -15.23 -6.88
C THR A 56 -13.31 -14.65 -8.07
N PRO A 57 -12.88 -14.94 -9.31
CA PRO A 57 -13.65 -14.55 -10.50
C PRO A 57 -15.10 -15.02 -10.45
N ASP A 58 -15.34 -16.17 -9.84
CA ASP A 58 -16.64 -16.83 -9.76
C ASP A 58 -17.52 -16.28 -8.61
N SER A 59 -16.90 -15.69 -7.57
CA SER A 59 -17.64 -15.09 -6.45
C SER A 59 -18.12 -13.67 -6.72
N GLY A 60 -17.67 -13.03 -7.81
CA GLY A 60 -17.96 -11.63 -8.10
C GLY A 60 -17.52 -10.72 -6.94
N GLU A 61 -18.44 -9.89 -6.43
CA GLU A 61 -18.19 -9.00 -5.30
C GLU A 61 -18.37 -9.67 -3.92
N LYS A 62 -18.77 -10.94 -3.89
CA LYS A 62 -19.00 -11.65 -2.63
C LYS A 62 -17.68 -11.88 -1.91
N ARG A 63 -17.57 -11.31 -0.70
CA ARG A 63 -16.45 -11.58 0.21
C ARG A 63 -16.55 -12.98 0.81
N ILE A 64 -15.44 -13.70 0.83
CA ILE A 64 -15.33 -15.02 1.47
C ILE A 64 -14.30 -14.93 2.57
N THR A 65 -14.70 -15.12 3.83
CA THR A 65 -13.77 -15.09 4.96
C THR A 65 -12.92 -16.37 4.96
N ILE A 66 -11.61 -16.21 5.10
CA ILE A 66 -10.67 -17.30 5.34
C ILE A 66 -10.31 -17.31 6.82
N ASP A 67 -10.38 -18.48 7.45
CA ASP A 67 -9.89 -18.68 8.80
C ASP A 67 -8.48 -19.29 8.75
N ILE A 68 -7.48 -18.51 9.11
CA ILE A 68 -6.07 -18.94 9.12
C ILE A 68 -5.79 -19.99 10.19
N ARG A 69 -6.67 -20.15 11.18
CA ARG A 69 -6.57 -21.21 12.20
C ARG A 69 -7.09 -22.55 11.70
N ASN A 70 -7.88 -22.54 10.63
CA ASN A 70 -8.43 -23.75 10.03
C ASN A 70 -7.68 -24.09 8.72
N PRO A 71 -6.86 -25.16 8.70
CA PRO A 71 -6.10 -25.54 7.50
C PRO A 71 -6.98 -25.91 6.31
N HIS A 72 -8.26 -26.23 6.53
CA HIS A 72 -9.22 -26.54 5.47
C HIS A 72 -9.96 -25.31 4.94
N SER A 73 -9.71 -24.10 5.48
CA SER A 73 -10.49 -22.92 5.12
C SER A 73 -10.44 -22.55 3.64
N LEU A 74 -9.38 -22.93 2.93
CA LEU A 74 -9.26 -22.71 1.49
C LEU A 74 -10.06 -23.74 0.67
N ASN A 75 -10.26 -24.96 1.18
CA ASN A 75 -10.90 -26.04 0.44
C ASN A 75 -12.36 -25.75 0.10
N TYR A 76 -13.04 -24.99 0.95
CA TYR A 76 -14.45 -24.64 0.79
C TYR A 76 -14.68 -23.15 0.49
N SER A 77 -13.63 -22.39 0.23
CA SER A 77 -13.73 -20.96 -0.12
C SER A 77 -13.78 -20.71 -1.64
N GLY A 78 -13.69 -21.77 -2.46
CA GLY A 78 -13.56 -21.64 -3.92
C GLY A 78 -12.17 -21.24 -4.38
N TYR A 79 -11.17 -21.34 -3.50
CA TYR A 79 -9.77 -21.15 -3.84
C TYR A 79 -9.31 -22.20 -4.87
N ASP A 80 -8.63 -21.75 -5.93
CA ASP A 80 -8.08 -22.60 -6.98
C ASP A 80 -6.56 -22.44 -7.00
N TYR A 81 -5.85 -23.52 -6.65
CA TYR A 81 -4.40 -23.58 -6.57
C TYR A 81 -3.72 -23.46 -7.95
N ASN A 82 -4.46 -23.62 -9.05
CA ASN A 82 -3.94 -23.47 -10.41
C ASN A 82 -3.98 -22.02 -10.92
N LYS A 83 -4.54 -21.08 -10.14
CA LYS A 83 -4.61 -19.66 -10.47
C LYS A 83 -3.53 -18.89 -9.72
N ASN A 84 -3.07 -17.79 -10.35
CA ASN A 84 -2.14 -16.87 -9.71
C ASN A 84 -2.81 -16.15 -8.54
N ASN A 85 -2.06 -15.95 -7.46
CA ASN A 85 -2.55 -15.33 -6.23
C ASN A 85 -2.05 -13.89 -6.09
N VAL A 86 -2.97 -12.98 -5.78
CA VAL A 86 -2.64 -11.56 -5.52
C VAL A 86 -3.02 -11.22 -4.08
N ILE A 87 -2.03 -10.88 -3.25
CA ILE A 87 -2.28 -10.41 -1.88
C ILE A 87 -2.46 -8.90 -1.86
N ILE A 88 -3.41 -8.35 -1.11
CA ILE A 88 -3.68 -6.89 -1.06
C ILE A 88 -3.71 -6.42 0.39
N ILE A 89 -2.76 -5.59 0.81
CA ILE A 89 -2.61 -5.10 2.18
C ILE A 89 -2.88 -3.60 2.22
N HIS A 90 -3.88 -3.14 2.97
CA HIS A 90 -4.15 -1.71 3.09
C HIS A 90 -3.29 -1.01 4.14
N GLY A 91 -3.15 0.31 3.99
CA GLY A 91 -2.44 1.18 4.93
C GLY A 91 -3.36 1.96 5.88
N PHE A 92 -2.84 3.06 6.43
CA PHE A 92 -3.49 3.89 7.45
C PHE A 92 -4.90 4.38 7.02
N ASN A 93 -5.90 4.11 7.85
CA ASN A 93 -7.31 4.49 7.64
C ASN A 93 -7.94 3.94 6.33
N GLY A 94 -7.32 2.91 5.74
CA GLY A 94 -7.90 2.07 4.70
C GLY A 94 -8.92 1.10 5.31
N THR A 95 -9.94 0.78 4.51
CA THR A 95 -10.96 -0.25 4.81
C THR A 95 -11.15 -1.08 3.56
N GLU A 96 -11.76 -2.27 3.67
CA GLU A 96 -12.01 -3.20 2.56
C GLU A 96 -12.93 -2.60 1.50
N SER A 97 -13.75 -1.64 1.92
CA SER A 97 -14.68 -0.87 1.09
C SER A 97 -14.04 0.30 0.35
N ARG A 98 -12.76 0.60 0.61
CA ARG A 98 -12.00 1.66 -0.06
C ARG A 98 -10.92 1.02 -0.93
N SER A 99 -10.56 1.70 -2.03
CA SER A 99 -9.78 1.08 -3.12
C SER A 99 -8.53 0.35 -2.60
N PRO A 100 -8.34 -0.91 -3.02
CA PRO A 100 -7.31 -1.80 -2.48
C PRO A 100 -5.87 -1.31 -2.73
N ILE A 101 -4.97 -1.57 -1.77
CA ILE A 101 -3.51 -1.37 -1.89
C ILE A 101 -2.85 -2.74 -2.09
N THR A 102 -2.10 -2.94 -3.17
CA THR A 102 -1.92 -4.26 -3.81
C THR A 102 -0.48 -4.79 -3.80
N ILE A 103 -0.31 -6.09 -3.50
CA ILE A 103 0.81 -7.07 -3.56
C ILE A 103 2.09 -6.74 -2.76
N LEU A 104 2.63 -7.75 -2.06
CA LEU A 104 4.00 -7.79 -1.50
C LEU A 104 5.11 -7.46 -2.52
N ARG A 105 4.76 -7.39 -3.81
CA ARG A 105 5.58 -7.04 -4.98
C ARG A 105 5.56 -5.53 -5.28
N ASN A 106 4.53 -4.80 -4.85
CA ASN A 106 4.31 -3.40 -5.21
C ASN A 106 4.09 -2.53 -3.97
N GLY A 107 5.03 -1.64 -3.65
CA GLY A 107 4.87 -0.61 -2.64
C GLY A 107 4.12 0.61 -3.20
N LEU A 108 2.89 0.85 -2.76
CA LEU A 108 2.12 2.02 -3.18
C LEU A 108 2.28 3.16 -2.16
N ASP A 109 3.13 4.13 -2.50
CA ASP A 109 3.53 5.27 -1.68
C ASP A 109 3.84 4.89 -0.21
N PRO A 110 4.85 4.04 0.07
CA PRO A 110 5.10 3.47 1.40
C PRO A 110 5.15 4.52 2.50
N ALA A 111 4.51 4.29 3.66
CA ALA A 111 4.35 5.33 4.70
C ALA A 111 5.70 5.77 5.31
N ARG A 112 5.85 7.09 5.57
CA ARG A 112 7.10 7.69 6.08
C ARG A 112 7.09 8.18 7.53
N PRO A 113 6.15 9.02 8.01
CA PRO A 113 6.34 9.88 9.20
C PRO A 113 6.67 9.16 10.52
N LEU A 114 6.36 7.86 10.63
CA LEU A 114 6.70 7.01 11.79
C LEU A 114 7.69 5.89 11.45
N ILE A 115 7.77 5.49 10.18
CA ILE A 115 8.68 4.44 9.70
C ILE A 115 10.11 4.99 9.63
N ASP A 116 10.28 6.17 9.03
CA ASP A 116 11.58 6.82 8.83
C ASP A 116 12.33 7.08 10.15
N ARG A 117 11.58 7.43 11.21
CA ARG A 117 12.13 7.82 12.50
C ARG A 117 12.28 6.69 13.51
N TYR A 118 11.41 5.67 13.46
CA TYR A 118 11.30 4.70 14.55
C TYR A 118 11.40 3.23 14.11
N ALA A 119 11.12 2.93 12.84
CA ALA A 119 11.26 1.57 12.35
C ALA A 119 12.73 1.26 12.03
N ARG A 120 13.23 0.14 12.55
CA ARG A 120 14.50 -0.45 12.11
C ARG A 120 14.40 -0.77 10.62
N ARG A 121 15.54 -0.78 9.93
CA ARG A 121 15.61 -1.04 8.49
C ARG A 121 14.96 -2.37 8.10
N GLU A 122 15.09 -3.38 8.96
CA GLU A 122 14.49 -4.72 8.83
C GLU A 122 12.95 -4.70 8.76
N PHE A 123 12.29 -3.62 9.21
CA PHE A 123 10.82 -3.49 9.21
C PHE A 123 10.31 -2.55 8.13
N ARG A 124 11.16 -2.19 7.16
CA ARG A 124 10.80 -1.34 6.02
C ARG A 124 10.79 -2.19 4.76
N LEU A 125 9.90 -1.85 3.83
CA LEU A 125 9.95 -2.41 2.49
C LEU A 125 11.34 -2.20 1.91
N SER A 126 11.88 -3.25 1.32
CA SER A 126 13.19 -3.29 0.70
C SER A 126 13.15 -4.14 -0.57
N LYS A 127 14.14 -3.98 -1.44
CA LYS A 127 14.25 -4.80 -2.65
C LYS A 127 14.52 -6.27 -2.30
N GLU A 128 15.01 -6.55 -1.10
CA GLU A 128 15.29 -7.90 -0.62
C GLU A 128 14.01 -8.68 -0.23
N ASP A 129 12.85 -8.03 -0.15
CA ASP A 129 11.60 -8.64 0.32
C ASP A 129 10.89 -9.51 -0.75
N ALA A 130 11.28 -9.39 -2.03
CA ALA A 130 10.75 -10.18 -3.13
C ALA A 130 11.71 -10.21 -4.33
N ASP A 131 11.54 -11.19 -5.23
CA ASP A 131 12.32 -11.29 -6.49
C ASP A 131 12.27 -10.01 -7.33
N HIS A 132 11.15 -9.29 -7.25
CA HIS A 132 10.97 -7.99 -7.87
C HIS A 132 10.11 -7.10 -7.00
N VAL A 133 10.52 -5.85 -6.81
CA VAL A 133 9.81 -4.87 -5.98
C VAL A 133 9.64 -3.60 -6.80
N GLN A 134 8.41 -3.27 -7.16
CA GLN A 134 8.07 -1.99 -7.78
C GLN A 134 7.53 -1.05 -6.72
N VAL A 135 7.86 0.25 -6.81
CA VAL A 135 7.30 1.27 -5.92
C VAL A 135 6.70 2.39 -6.75
N ILE A 136 5.48 2.81 -6.42
CA ILE A 136 4.81 3.95 -7.05
C ILE A 136 4.71 5.08 -6.02
N HIS A 137 5.48 6.14 -6.25
CA HIS A 137 5.52 7.34 -5.43
C HIS A 137 4.54 8.38 -5.96
N THR A 138 3.62 8.81 -5.10
CA THR A 138 2.67 9.88 -5.40
C THR A 138 2.59 10.96 -4.33
N ASN A 139 3.14 10.72 -3.13
CA ASN A 139 3.32 11.70 -2.07
C ASN A 139 4.64 11.55 -1.28
N ALA A 140 5.70 11.19 -2.01
CA ALA A 140 7.05 11.05 -1.47
C ALA A 140 7.47 12.29 -0.68
N GLY A 141 8.03 12.05 0.50
CA GLY A 141 8.57 13.07 1.40
C GLY A 141 7.57 13.91 2.16
N PHE A 142 6.29 13.54 2.12
CA PHE A 142 5.30 14.05 3.06
C PHE A 142 4.60 12.90 3.79
N LEU A 143 3.67 12.17 3.14
CA LEU A 143 3.13 10.93 3.70
C LEU A 143 3.88 9.68 3.21
N GLY A 144 4.41 9.72 1.98
CA GLY A 144 5.18 8.64 1.37
C GLY A 144 6.69 8.71 1.62
N GLU A 145 7.35 7.56 1.47
CA GLU A 145 8.80 7.36 1.56
C GLU A 145 9.53 8.15 0.48
N THR A 146 10.74 8.62 0.79
CA THR A 146 11.61 9.33 -0.16
C THR A 146 12.68 8.45 -0.76
N ASN A 147 13.08 7.41 -0.03
CA ASN A 147 14.14 6.51 -0.44
C ASN A 147 13.66 5.61 -1.58
N GLN A 148 14.60 5.23 -2.45
CA GLN A 148 14.37 4.16 -3.41
C GLN A 148 14.43 2.84 -2.65
N VAL A 149 13.28 2.19 -2.54
CA VAL A 149 13.13 0.94 -1.78
C VAL A 149 12.77 -0.23 -2.68
N GLY A 150 12.52 0.02 -3.97
CA GLY A 150 12.26 -1.01 -4.96
C GLY A 150 13.47 -1.34 -5.83
N HIS A 151 13.29 -2.37 -6.64
CA HIS A 151 14.05 -2.60 -7.85
C HIS A 151 13.76 -1.52 -8.90
N ILE A 152 12.50 -1.06 -8.96
CA ILE A 152 12.05 0.04 -9.83
C ILE A 152 11.13 0.97 -9.05
N ASP A 153 11.46 2.26 -9.01
CA ASP A 153 10.66 3.31 -8.36
C ASP A 153 10.11 4.29 -9.41
N PHE A 154 8.79 4.46 -9.45
CA PHE A 154 8.09 5.38 -10.33
C PHE A 154 7.64 6.64 -9.58
N CYS A 155 8.06 7.81 -10.04
CA CYS A 155 7.65 9.10 -9.47
C CYS A 155 6.58 9.77 -10.34
N VAL A 156 5.31 9.47 -10.09
CA VAL A 156 4.20 9.95 -10.93
C VAL A 156 4.00 11.45 -10.71
N ASN A 157 4.03 12.23 -11.81
CA ASN A 157 4.00 13.70 -11.79
C ASN A 157 5.08 14.30 -10.88
N GLY A 158 6.27 13.68 -10.86
CA GLY A 158 7.37 14.06 -9.96
C GLY A 158 7.26 13.47 -8.55
N GLY A 159 6.23 12.67 -8.25
CA GLY A 159 6.09 11.86 -7.05
C GLY A 159 5.74 12.62 -5.76
N ARG A 160 5.29 13.88 -5.85
CA ARG A 160 5.07 14.77 -4.69
C ARG A 160 3.60 15.13 -4.44
N PHE A 161 3.12 16.25 -4.96
CA PHE A 161 1.69 16.58 -4.87
C PHE A 161 1.08 16.31 -6.23
N GLN A 162 0.02 15.50 -6.25
CA GLN A 162 -0.63 15.15 -7.50
C GLN A 162 -1.48 16.32 -8.00
N PRO A 163 -1.47 16.64 -9.32
CA PRO A 163 -2.16 17.80 -9.86
C PRO A 163 -3.67 17.83 -9.61
N SER A 164 -4.31 16.65 -9.51
CA SER A 164 -5.74 16.50 -9.28
C SER A 164 -6.16 16.71 -7.82
N CYS A 165 -5.22 16.91 -6.90
CA CYS A 165 -5.48 16.98 -5.47
C CYS A 165 -5.51 18.43 -4.96
N TYR A 166 -6.70 18.90 -4.57
CA TYR A 166 -6.95 20.29 -4.18
C TYR A 166 -7.20 20.47 -2.68
N GLY A 167 -7.21 21.73 -2.24
CA GLY A 167 -7.51 22.15 -0.87
C GLY A 167 -6.28 22.40 0.01
N HIS A 168 -6.47 22.35 1.32
CA HIS A 168 -5.39 22.61 2.28
C HIS A 168 -4.33 21.50 2.26
N ARG A 169 -3.12 21.80 2.75
CA ARG A 169 -1.91 20.95 2.60
C ARG A 169 -2.13 19.48 2.97
N LEU A 170 -2.80 19.21 4.09
CA LEU A 170 -3.06 17.85 4.57
C LEU A 170 -4.08 17.10 3.68
N MET A 171 -5.13 17.77 3.21
CA MET A 171 -6.10 17.17 2.28
C MET A 171 -5.45 16.80 0.95
N ARG A 172 -4.65 17.71 0.38
CA ARG A 172 -3.89 17.42 -0.84
C ARG A 172 -2.93 16.25 -0.66
N ALA A 173 -2.27 16.18 0.49
CA ALA A 173 -1.35 15.09 0.80
C ALA A 173 -2.06 13.74 0.88
N ARG A 174 -3.18 13.65 1.61
CA ARG A 174 -3.98 12.42 1.71
C ARG A 174 -4.49 11.96 0.35
N CYS A 175 -5.01 12.89 -0.45
CA CYS A 175 -5.41 12.62 -1.83
C CYS A 175 -4.21 12.13 -2.66
N SER A 176 -3.08 12.83 -2.61
CA SER A 176 -1.88 12.49 -3.38
C SER A 176 -1.33 11.11 -2.99
N HIS A 177 -1.31 10.79 -1.70
CA HIS A 177 -0.88 9.49 -1.17
C HIS A 177 -1.76 8.35 -1.72
N PHE A 178 -3.08 8.56 -1.75
CA PHE A 178 -4.05 7.58 -2.26
C PHE A 178 -4.02 7.39 -3.79
N GLN A 179 -3.54 8.38 -4.55
CA GLN A 179 -3.47 8.29 -6.02
C GLN A 179 -2.59 7.12 -6.52
N SER A 180 -1.62 6.65 -5.73
CA SER A 180 -0.81 5.48 -6.07
C SER A 180 -1.67 4.25 -6.37
N ALA A 181 -2.70 4.00 -5.56
CA ALA A 181 -3.68 2.94 -5.78
C ALA A 181 -4.53 3.17 -7.03
N CYS A 182 -4.95 4.41 -7.29
CA CYS A 182 -5.73 4.75 -8.49
C CYS A 182 -4.92 4.53 -9.77
N TYR A 183 -3.66 4.97 -9.80
CA TYR A 183 -2.77 4.76 -10.95
C TYR A 183 -2.53 3.27 -11.20
N PHE A 184 -2.27 2.47 -10.15
CA PHE A 184 -2.09 1.03 -10.30
C PHE A 184 -3.38 0.37 -10.84
N ALA A 185 -4.54 0.66 -10.24
CA ALA A 185 -5.82 0.10 -10.69
C ALA A 185 -6.14 0.44 -12.15
N GLN A 186 -5.73 1.61 -12.63
CA GLN A 186 -5.87 2.00 -14.03
C GLN A 186 -5.09 1.07 -14.97
N THR A 187 -3.88 0.65 -14.59
CA THR A 187 -3.05 -0.27 -15.40
C THR A 187 -3.69 -1.64 -15.53
N VAL A 188 -4.35 -2.12 -14.48
CA VAL A 188 -5.06 -3.41 -14.48
C VAL A 188 -6.36 -3.32 -15.30
N ARG A 189 -7.17 -2.27 -15.09
CA ARG A 189 -8.52 -2.19 -15.67
C ARG A 189 -8.52 -1.91 -17.17
N TYR A 190 -7.63 -1.03 -17.63
CA TYR A 190 -7.67 -0.53 -19.00
C TYR A 190 -6.53 -1.09 -19.87
N GLY A 191 -5.56 -1.79 -19.29
CA GLY A 191 -4.37 -2.26 -20.01
C GLY A 191 -3.52 -1.14 -20.62
N ASN A 192 -3.81 0.12 -20.29
CA ASN A 192 -3.05 1.27 -20.75
C ASN A 192 -1.79 1.37 -19.91
N SER A 193 -0.65 1.02 -20.51
CA SER A 193 0.65 1.12 -19.86
C SER A 193 1.02 2.59 -19.67
N ILE A 194 1.05 3.04 -18.41
CA ILE A 194 1.62 4.34 -18.05
C ILE A 194 3.14 4.19 -18.12
N MET A 195 3.77 4.78 -19.14
CA MET A 195 5.20 4.59 -19.39
C MET A 195 6.06 5.52 -18.54
N GLY A 196 6.92 4.95 -17.70
CA GLY A 196 7.96 5.67 -16.96
C GLY A 196 9.21 5.88 -17.82
N ARG A 197 9.83 7.06 -17.71
CA ARG A 197 11.13 7.35 -18.32
C ARG A 197 12.23 7.30 -17.25
N PRO A 198 13.41 6.75 -17.57
CA PRO A 198 14.55 6.80 -16.66
C PRO A 198 14.87 8.23 -16.23
N CYS A 199 15.20 8.42 -14.96
CA CYS A 199 15.55 9.71 -14.40
C CYS A 199 16.57 9.53 -13.26
N LYS A 200 17.14 10.64 -12.80
CA LYS A 200 18.05 10.65 -11.66
C LYS A 200 17.42 9.96 -10.43
N PRO A 201 18.22 9.31 -9.58
CA PRO A 201 17.73 8.66 -8.37
C PRO A 201 16.87 9.56 -7.48
N GLY A 202 15.74 9.00 -7.03
CA GLY A 202 14.77 9.64 -6.12
C GLY A 202 13.83 10.64 -6.79
N CYS A 203 12.65 10.84 -6.19
CA CYS A 203 11.66 11.75 -6.75
C CYS A 203 12.11 13.22 -6.69
N PRO A 204 11.96 13.99 -7.78
CA PRO A 204 12.43 15.37 -7.86
C PRO A 204 11.80 16.24 -6.77
N LYS A 205 12.56 17.22 -6.28
CA LYS A 205 12.07 18.20 -5.29
C LYS A 205 11.28 19.33 -5.94
N THR A 206 11.46 19.55 -7.24
CA THR A 206 10.88 20.63 -8.03
C THR A 206 10.09 20.09 -9.22
N THR A 207 9.04 20.78 -9.62
CA THR A 207 8.17 20.36 -10.72
C THR A 207 8.72 20.66 -12.11
N SER A 208 9.76 21.49 -12.24
CA SER A 208 10.28 21.98 -13.53
C SER A 208 11.42 21.14 -14.14
N ASN A 209 12.15 20.37 -13.33
CA ASN A 209 13.24 19.52 -13.81
C ASN A 209 13.20 18.16 -13.12
N TRP A 210 12.80 17.13 -13.87
CA TRP A 210 12.68 15.76 -13.36
C TRP A 210 13.94 14.93 -13.57
N GLY A 211 15.00 15.51 -14.12
CA GLY A 211 16.27 14.81 -14.33
C GLY A 211 16.15 13.61 -15.26
N VAL A 212 15.32 13.70 -16.29
CA VAL A 212 15.13 12.64 -17.29
C VAL A 212 16.46 12.29 -17.94
N MET A 213 16.72 10.99 -18.09
CA MET A 213 17.93 10.44 -18.68
C MET A 213 17.59 9.64 -19.95
N PRO A 214 18.53 9.48 -20.90
CA PRO A 214 18.36 8.56 -22.00
C PRO A 214 18.13 7.13 -21.51
N GLY A 215 17.24 6.38 -22.17
CA GLY A 215 16.99 4.99 -21.87
C GLY A 215 15.60 4.53 -22.33
N ARG A 216 15.36 3.22 -22.27
CA ARG A 216 14.09 2.63 -22.70
C ARG A 216 13.00 2.93 -21.65
N PRO A 217 11.83 3.44 -22.07
CA PRO A 217 10.69 3.57 -21.16
C PRO A 217 10.21 2.21 -20.66
N ILE A 218 9.76 2.16 -19.41
CA ILE A 218 9.26 0.94 -18.75
C ILE A 218 7.79 1.17 -18.36
N PRO A 219 6.88 0.21 -18.63
CA PRO A 219 5.50 0.33 -18.17
C PRO A 219 5.45 0.29 -16.64
N MET A 220 4.63 1.16 -16.04
CA MET A 220 4.30 1.14 -14.62
C MET A 220 3.07 0.26 -14.39
N GLY A 221 2.99 -0.39 -13.22
CA GLY A 221 1.86 -1.22 -12.80
C GLY A 221 1.98 -2.69 -13.20
N GLU A 222 0.86 -3.31 -13.56
CA GLU A 222 0.76 -4.77 -13.80
C GLU A 222 1.81 -5.29 -14.79
N ASP A 223 2.04 -4.57 -15.89
CA ASP A 223 2.93 -4.98 -16.98
C ASP A 223 4.41 -4.66 -16.73
N THR A 224 4.78 -4.25 -15.51
CA THR A 224 6.18 -3.94 -15.17
C THR A 224 7.03 -5.22 -15.33
N PRO A 225 8.08 -5.18 -16.16
CA PRO A 225 8.88 -6.36 -16.44
C PRO A 225 9.58 -6.84 -15.18
N PHE A 226 9.56 -8.15 -14.99
CA PHE A 226 10.48 -8.83 -14.09
C PHE A 226 11.88 -8.71 -14.72
N GLY A 227 12.84 -8.21 -13.95
CA GLY A 227 14.22 -8.01 -14.41
C GLY A 227 14.91 -9.29 -14.82
#